data_AF-A0A921NRS9-F1
#
_entry.id   AF-A0A921NRS9-F1
#
_cell.length_a   1.000
_cell.length_b   1.000
_cell.length_c   1.000
_cell.angle_alpha   90.00
_cell.angle_beta   90.00
_cell.angle_gamma   90.00
#
_symmetry.space_group_name_H-M   'P 1'
#
loop_
_entity.id
_entity.type
_entity.pdbx_description
1 polymer ?
#
loop_
_entity_poly.entity_id
_entity_poly.type
_entity_poly.pdbx_seq_one_letter_code
_entity_poly.pdbx_strand_id
1 'polypeptide(L)'
;MADHMTRLALLTGLFALTAHIAPGSAEAAPESATPQLCVTNESDETLNFTVETRDGVRRGMRLDPAAYLCAPGPAPDGGVVSVFVDESHLEGCSRLVPGGASEALRRFASFDRCRWASHD
;
A
#
# COMPACT_ATOMS: atom_id res chain seq x y z
N MET A 1 30.70 68.53 -24.36
CA MET A 1 31.89 68.47 -25.24
C MET A 1 32.76 67.32 -24.76
N ALA A 2 33.35 66.57 -25.69
CA ALA A 2 34.00 65.24 -25.58
C ALA A 2 32.97 64.10 -25.40
N ASP A 3 32.56 63.35 -26.42
CA ASP A 3 33.30 62.70 -27.52
C ASP A 3 34.34 61.70 -26.99
N HIS A 4 34.00 60.41 -27.02
CA HIS A 4 34.94 59.38 -27.47
C HIS A 4 34.21 58.07 -27.78
N MET A 5 34.00 57.94 -29.08
CA MET A 5 33.87 56.74 -29.87
C MET A 5 34.96 55.68 -29.55
N THR A 6 34.68 54.43 -29.95
CA THR A 6 35.64 53.36 -30.36
C THR A 6 36.02 52.29 -29.30
N ARG A 7 35.56 51.03 -29.45
CA ARG A 7 36.22 49.96 -30.23
C ARG A 7 35.53 48.60 -30.02
N LEU A 8 35.15 48.01 -31.14
CA LEU A 8 34.77 46.61 -31.34
C LEU A 8 35.96 45.70 -31.03
N ALA A 9 35.75 44.63 -30.26
CA ALA A 9 36.65 43.48 -30.24
C ALA A 9 35.80 42.20 -30.20
N LEU A 10 35.69 41.54 -31.35
CA LEU A 10 35.27 40.15 -31.43
C LEU A 10 36.33 39.29 -30.74
N LEU A 11 35.90 38.47 -29.79
CA LEU A 11 36.64 37.29 -29.36
C LEU A 11 35.69 36.10 -29.41
N THR A 12 35.82 35.37 -30.51
CA THR A 12 35.34 34.01 -30.73
C THR A 12 35.77 33.11 -29.57
N GLY A 13 34.83 32.78 -28.69
CA GLY A 13 34.98 31.76 -27.65
C GLY A 13 34.37 30.45 -28.11
N LEU A 14 35.23 29.49 -28.44
CA LEU A 14 34.90 28.12 -28.80
C LEU A 14 34.10 27.44 -27.67
N PHE A 15 32.80 27.19 -27.88
CA PHE A 15 31.99 26.39 -26.95
C PHE A 15 32.41 24.92 -27.08
N ALA A 16 33.26 24.44 -26.17
CA ALA A 16 33.53 23.03 -26.02
C ALA A 16 32.26 22.36 -25.45
N LEU A 17 31.48 21.73 -26.32
CA LEU A 17 30.32 20.93 -25.93
C LEU A 17 30.81 19.63 -25.28
N THR A 18 31.06 19.66 -23.97
CA THR A 18 31.26 18.44 -23.19
C THR A 18 29.91 17.72 -23.08
N ALA A 19 29.69 16.71 -23.91
CA ALA A 19 28.59 15.77 -23.76
C ALA A 19 28.77 15.03 -22.43
N HIS A 20 27.97 15.39 -21.42
CA HIS A 20 27.88 14.63 -20.18
C HIS A 20 27.01 13.41 -20.43
N ILE A 21 27.64 12.24 -20.57
CA ILE A 21 26.93 10.96 -20.54
C ILE A 21 26.36 10.82 -19.13
N ALA A 22 25.06 11.08 -18.99
CA ALA A 22 24.34 10.76 -17.77
C ALA A 22 24.34 9.22 -17.61
N PRO A 23 24.76 8.68 -16.45
CA PRO A 23 24.56 7.27 -16.18
C PRO A 23 23.05 7.01 -16.15
N GLY A 24 22.60 6.08 -17.00
CA GLY A 24 21.21 5.65 -17.03
C GLY A 24 20.82 5.11 -15.66
N SER A 25 19.81 5.74 -15.04
CA SER A 25 19.15 5.19 -13.87
C SER A 25 18.55 3.85 -14.27
N ALA A 26 19.11 2.76 -13.76
CA ALA A 26 18.42 1.50 -13.73
C ALA A 26 17.19 1.67 -12.83
N GLU A 27 16.01 1.83 -13.43
CA GLU A 27 14.75 1.64 -12.74
C GLU A 27 14.75 0.19 -12.20
N ALA A 28 14.90 0.06 -10.89
CA ALA A 28 14.75 -1.22 -10.22
C ALA A 28 13.36 -1.75 -10.57
N ALA A 29 13.31 -2.93 -11.20
CA ALA A 29 12.06 -3.64 -11.41
C ALA A 29 11.37 -3.81 -10.04
N PRO A 30 10.04 -3.65 -9.96
CA PRO A 30 9.33 -3.81 -8.69
C PRO A 30 9.63 -5.20 -8.15
N GLU A 31 10.28 -5.24 -6.98
CA GLU A 31 10.44 -6.46 -6.20
C GLU A 31 9.05 -7.05 -6.04
N SER A 32 8.84 -8.25 -6.58
CA SER A 32 7.51 -8.87 -6.60
C SER A 32 7.04 -8.97 -5.16
N ALA A 33 6.04 -8.17 -4.80
CA ALA A 33 5.53 -8.12 -3.44
C ALA A 33 5.12 -9.54 -3.05
N THR A 34 5.75 -10.07 -2.00
CA THR A 34 5.41 -11.37 -1.45
C THR A 34 3.91 -11.37 -1.12
N PRO A 35 3.12 -12.33 -1.64
CA PRO A 35 1.68 -12.33 -1.41
C PRO A 35 1.42 -12.38 0.09
N GLN A 36 0.71 -11.40 0.63
CA GLN A 36 0.42 -11.28 2.06
C GLN A 36 -1.09 -11.16 2.27
N LEU A 37 -1.60 -11.77 3.34
CA LEU A 37 -3.00 -11.65 3.72
C LEU A 37 -3.20 -10.36 4.50
N CYS A 38 -3.91 -9.40 3.91
CA CYS A 38 -4.20 -8.11 4.53
C CYS A 38 -5.70 -7.79 4.52
N VAL A 39 -6.13 -7.03 5.53
CA VAL A 39 -7.48 -6.46 5.63
C VAL A 39 -7.40 -4.99 6.03
N THR A 40 -8.24 -4.16 5.42
CA THR A 40 -8.47 -2.77 5.83
C THR A 40 -9.86 -2.60 6.47
N ASN A 41 -9.94 -1.82 7.54
CA ASN A 41 -11.20 -1.37 8.08
C ASN A 41 -11.67 -0.10 7.35
N GLU A 42 -12.51 -0.26 6.32
CA GLU A 42 -13.12 0.87 5.61
C GLU A 42 -14.54 1.18 6.12
N SER A 43 -14.91 0.63 7.28
CA SER A 43 -16.14 0.98 7.99
C SER A 43 -15.91 2.19 8.91
N ASP A 44 -17.00 2.73 9.44
CA ASP A 44 -16.96 3.89 10.33
C ASP A 44 -16.76 3.52 11.82
N GLU A 45 -16.54 2.23 12.13
CA GLU A 45 -16.47 1.70 13.50
C GLU A 45 -15.07 1.17 13.83
N THR A 46 -14.59 1.39 15.05
CA THR A 46 -13.39 0.71 15.56
C THR A 46 -13.77 -0.72 15.97
N LEU A 47 -13.17 -1.73 15.33
CA LEU A 47 -13.53 -3.15 15.50
C LEU A 47 -12.30 -4.01 15.77
N ASN A 48 -12.52 -5.23 16.28
CA ASN A 48 -11.45 -6.21 16.48
C ASN A 48 -11.33 -7.10 15.24
N PHE A 49 -10.20 -7.01 14.54
CA PHE A 49 -9.90 -7.81 13.35
C PHE A 49 -8.95 -8.95 13.71
N THR A 50 -9.12 -10.08 13.03
CA THR A 50 -8.14 -11.15 12.99
C THR A 50 -7.88 -11.56 11.55
N VAL A 51 -6.61 -11.77 11.23
CA VAL A 51 -6.16 -12.44 10.01
C VAL A 51 -5.56 -13.79 10.41
N GLU A 52 -5.94 -14.84 9.69
CA GLU A 52 -5.41 -16.18 9.85
C GLU A 52 -5.10 -16.77 8.48
N THR A 53 -3.83 -17.08 8.23
CA THR A 53 -3.39 -17.71 6.99
C THR A 53 -3.74 -19.20 6.98
N ARG A 54 -3.79 -19.82 5.79
CA ARG A 54 -4.13 -21.24 5.65
C ARG A 54 -3.14 -22.20 6.35
N ASP A 55 -1.89 -21.79 6.53
CA ASP A 55 -0.86 -22.51 7.29
C ASP A 55 -0.93 -22.25 8.82
N GLY A 56 -1.92 -21.48 9.28
CA GLY A 56 -2.24 -21.33 10.70
C GLY A 56 -1.56 -20.13 11.39
N VAL A 57 -0.90 -19.24 10.66
CA VAL A 57 -0.37 -18.00 11.24
C VAL A 57 -1.52 -17.04 11.52
N ARG A 58 -1.72 -16.70 12.79
CA ARG A 58 -2.83 -15.85 13.26
C ARG A 58 -2.34 -14.57 13.90
N ARG A 59 -3.00 -13.45 13.61
CA ARG A 59 -2.75 -12.15 14.24
C ARG A 59 -4.06 -11.39 14.43
N GLY A 60 -4.29 -10.87 15.64
CA GLY A 60 -5.44 -10.01 15.96
C GLY A 60 -5.01 -8.58 16.28
N MET A 61 -5.88 -7.61 15.99
CA MET A 61 -5.69 -6.20 16.36
C MET A 61 -7.03 -5.44 16.34
N ARG A 62 -7.20 -4.50 17.26
CA ARG A 62 -8.26 -3.49 17.18
C ARG A 62 -7.87 -2.44 16.13
N LEU A 63 -8.70 -2.27 15.10
CA LEU A 63 -8.46 -1.35 14.00
C LEU A 63 -9.46 -0.20 14.04
N ASP A 64 -8.95 1.02 14.12
CA ASP A 64 -9.72 2.23 13.84
C ASP A 64 -10.12 2.30 12.35
N PRO A 65 -11.09 3.15 11.98
CA PRO A 65 -11.38 3.43 10.57
C PRO A 65 -10.12 3.79 9.78
N ALA A 66 -10.05 3.28 8.55
CA ALA A 66 -8.91 3.34 7.62
C ALA A 66 -7.62 2.63 8.07
N ALA A 67 -7.57 2.04 9.27
CA ALA A 67 -6.43 1.21 9.67
C ALA A 67 -6.47 -0.17 8.98
N TYR A 68 -5.32 -0.83 8.90
CA TYR A 68 -5.17 -2.13 8.27
C TYR A 68 -4.36 -3.10 9.13
N LEU A 69 -4.57 -4.40 8.88
CA LEU A 69 -3.87 -5.49 9.50
C LEU A 69 -3.42 -6.48 8.44
N CYS A 70 -2.15 -6.88 8.51
CA CYS A 70 -1.64 -7.98 7.69
C CYS A 70 -1.09 -9.11 8.56
N ALA A 71 -1.25 -10.34 8.07
CA ALA A 71 -0.67 -11.52 8.68
C ALA A 71 0.87 -11.44 8.59
N PRO A 72 1.62 -11.93 9.59
CA PRO A 72 3.07 -12.04 9.47
C PRO A 72 3.46 -12.98 8.32
N GLY A 73 4.36 -12.52 7.45
CA GLY A 73 4.94 -13.36 6.40
C GLY A 73 4.06 -13.60 5.17
N PRO A 74 4.53 -14.44 4.22
CA PRO A 74 3.80 -14.82 3.02
C PRO A 74 2.51 -15.59 3.33
N ALA A 75 1.47 -15.34 2.53
CA ALA A 75 0.21 -16.08 2.52
C ALA A 75 -0.20 -16.44 1.08
N PRO A 76 0.56 -17.29 0.36
CA PRO A 76 0.33 -17.60 -1.05
C PRO A 76 -0.98 -18.37 -1.30
N ASP A 77 -1.50 -19.05 -0.28
CA ASP A 77 -2.78 -19.77 -0.34
C ASP A 77 -3.94 -19.01 0.31
N GLY A 78 -3.67 -17.77 0.74
CA GLY A 78 -4.63 -16.89 1.38
C GLY A 78 -4.99 -17.33 2.80
N GLY A 79 -6.21 -17.03 3.21
CA GLY A 79 -6.70 -17.36 4.54
C GLY A 79 -8.07 -16.79 4.86
N VAL A 80 -8.30 -16.56 6.14
CA VAL A 80 -9.54 -16.05 6.70
C VAL A 80 -9.29 -14.71 7.37
N VAL A 81 -10.19 -13.77 7.11
CA VAL A 81 -10.35 -12.55 7.89
C VAL A 81 -11.58 -12.72 8.77
N SER A 82 -11.49 -12.34 10.03
CA SER A 82 -12.62 -12.32 10.97
C SER A 82 -12.72 -10.97 11.65
N VAL A 83 -13.94 -10.50 11.89
CA VAL A 83 -14.23 -9.20 12.51
C VAL A 83 -15.27 -9.36 13.59
N PHE A 84 -15.00 -8.75 14.74
CA PHE A 84 -15.83 -8.74 15.93
C PHE A 84 -15.93 -7.32 16.49
N VAL A 85 -16.95 -7.06 17.29
CA VAL A 85 -17.07 -5.79 18.03
C VAL A 85 -15.88 -5.59 18.98
N ASP A 86 -15.54 -6.66 19.71
CA ASP A 86 -14.41 -6.74 20.63
C ASP A 86 -13.98 -8.21 20.84
N GLU A 87 -12.97 -8.43 21.68
CA GLU A 87 -12.38 -9.75 21.95
C GLU A 87 -13.32 -10.70 22.71
N SER A 88 -14.39 -10.20 23.33
CA SER A 88 -15.34 -11.01 24.11
C SER A 88 -16.50 -11.55 23.28
N HIS A 89 -16.68 -11.04 22.06
CA HIS A 89 -17.77 -11.46 21.18
C HIS A 89 -17.44 -12.80 20.51
N LEU A 90 -18.38 -13.75 20.60
CA LEU A 90 -18.26 -15.07 19.98
C LEU A 90 -18.70 -15.07 18.51
N GLU A 91 -19.58 -14.15 18.14
CA GLU A 91 -20.15 -14.01 16.80
C GLU A 91 -19.70 -12.70 16.16
N GLY A 92 -19.53 -12.75 14.84
CA GLY A 92 -19.05 -11.63 14.04
C GLY A 92 -19.24 -11.94 12.57
N CYS A 93 -18.31 -11.46 11.74
CA CYS A 93 -18.26 -11.84 10.33
C CYS A 93 -16.92 -12.44 9.98
N SER A 94 -16.93 -13.33 8.99
CA SER A 94 -15.71 -13.83 8.39
C SER A 94 -15.74 -13.75 6.87
N ARG A 95 -14.55 -13.72 6.27
CA ARG A 95 -14.36 -13.72 4.82
C ARG A 95 -13.13 -14.53 4.44
N LEU A 96 -13.28 -15.41 3.45
CA LEU A 96 -12.16 -16.08 2.80
C LEU A 96 -11.49 -15.13 1.81
N VAL A 97 -10.18 -14.97 1.92
CA VAL A 97 -9.37 -14.11 1.07
C VAL A 97 -8.36 -14.98 0.32
N PRO A 98 -8.35 -14.99 -1.02
CA PRO A 98 -7.36 -15.73 -1.80
C PRO A 98 -5.93 -15.23 -1.57
N GLY A 99 -4.94 -16.08 -1.85
CA GLY A 99 -3.54 -15.68 -1.74
C GLY A 99 -3.17 -14.56 -2.70
N GLY A 100 -2.36 -13.62 -2.20
CA GLY A 100 -1.99 -12.40 -2.94
C GLY A 100 -3.11 -11.37 -3.06
N ALA A 101 -4.29 -11.62 -2.50
CA ALA A 101 -5.37 -10.64 -2.42
C ALA A 101 -5.39 -9.95 -1.05
N SER A 102 -5.97 -8.75 -1.02
CA SER A 102 -6.34 -8.04 0.21
C SER A 102 -7.85 -7.86 0.24
N GLU A 103 -8.41 -7.71 1.44
CA GLU A 103 -9.84 -7.47 1.63
C GLU A 103 -10.07 -6.15 2.36
N ALA A 104 -11.30 -5.63 2.29
CA ALA A 104 -11.70 -4.54 3.14
C ALA A 104 -13.14 -4.68 3.63
N LEU A 105 -13.37 -4.32 4.89
CA LEU A 105 -14.70 -4.27 5.47
C LEU A 105 -15.30 -2.88 5.21
N ARG A 106 -16.38 -2.81 4.43
CA ARG A 106 -17.12 -1.56 4.14
C ARG A 106 -18.19 -1.27 5.19
N ARG A 107 -18.84 -2.31 5.71
CA ARG A 107 -19.85 -2.19 6.77
C ARG A 107 -19.88 -3.44 7.64
N PHE A 108 -19.88 -3.23 8.97
CA PHE A 108 -20.02 -4.30 9.93
C PHE A 108 -21.49 -4.70 10.15
N ALA A 109 -21.71 -5.97 10.44
CA ALA A 109 -22.97 -6.51 10.94
C ALA A 109 -22.64 -7.65 11.91
N SER A 110 -23.33 -7.75 13.03
CA SER A 110 -23.01 -8.75 14.07
C SER A 110 -23.29 -10.22 13.69
N PHE A 111 -23.85 -10.49 12.51
CA PHE A 111 -24.20 -11.84 12.05
C PHE A 111 -24.02 -11.97 10.54
N ASP A 112 -22.85 -12.46 10.08
CA ASP A 112 -22.54 -12.95 8.71
C ASP A 112 -23.08 -12.16 7.51
N ARG A 113 -23.40 -10.89 7.71
CA ARG A 113 -23.96 -9.97 6.71
C ARG A 113 -23.11 -8.72 6.56
N CYS A 114 -21.84 -8.84 6.92
CA CYS A 114 -20.89 -7.77 6.66
C CYS A 114 -20.79 -7.51 5.18
N ARG A 115 -20.58 -6.25 4.86
CA ARG A 115 -20.37 -5.79 3.49
C ARG A 115 -18.87 -5.67 3.27
N TRP A 116 -18.36 -6.49 2.35
CA TRP A 116 -16.94 -6.61 2.04
C TRP A 116 -16.68 -5.99 0.67
N ALA A 117 -15.48 -5.43 0.46
CA ALA A 117 -15.14 -4.85 -0.83
C ALA A 117 -15.20 -5.87 -1.98
N SER A 118 -14.86 -7.14 -1.71
CA SER A 118 -15.02 -8.22 -2.70
C SER A 118 -16.45 -8.72 -2.89
N HIS A 119 -17.41 -8.30 -2.06
CA HIS A 119 -18.77 -8.83 -2.05
C HIS A 119 -19.79 -7.80 -1.52
N ASP A 120 -20.25 -6.94 -2.44
CA ASP A 120 -20.97 -5.69 -2.16
C ASP A 120 -22.41 -5.67 -2.70
#